data_AF-A0AAD5JGK7-F1
#
_entry.id   AF-A0AAD5JGK7-F1
#
_cell.length_a   1.000
_cell.length_b   1.000
_cell.length_c   1.000
_cell.angle_alpha   90.00
_cell.angle_beta   90.00
_cell.angle_gamma   90.00
#
_symmetry.space_group_name_H-M   'P 1'
#
loop_
_entity.id
_entity.type
_entity.pdbx_description
1 polymer ?
#
loop_
_entity_poly.entity_id
_entity_poly.type
_entity_poly.pdbx_seq_one_letter_code
_entity_poly.pdbx_strand_id
1 'polypeptide(L)'
;MHMQLLNNDRVIMFDRTDFGKSNISLPDGKCRKDSTGNKVDCTAHSVVYDILSNTFRPLMVQSNVWCSSGAVMPDGSLIQTGGYKEGDRRIRIFKPCSDCDWVEVENGLAVTRWYATNHILPKACRFWPRLVIVESKTISTPFVFIIGDGNFFIFANNRAILFDYSNSKVVKTYPMIPGGDPRCYPSTGSAVLLPLKNLQASSDEAEVLVCGGALKGSVAQAKKGIFVSALDTCGRIKITDPNPQWVMETMPQARVIGDMILLPNG
;
A
#
# COMPACT_ATOMS: atom_id res chain seq x y z
N MET A 1 -8.96 6.18 -3.07
CA MET A 1 -9.73 4.94 -2.87
C MET A 1 -8.79 3.85 -2.39
N HIS A 2 -9.24 3.08 -1.41
CA HIS A 2 -8.55 1.93 -0.85
C HIS A 2 -9.52 0.74 -0.82
N MET A 3 -8.99 -0.46 -1.01
CA MET A 3 -9.74 -1.69 -0.84
C MET A 3 -8.84 -2.77 -0.22
N GLN A 4 -9.43 -3.63 0.62
CA GLN A 4 -8.69 -4.69 1.28
C GLN A 4 -9.59 -5.91 1.50
N LEU A 5 -9.15 -7.07 1.03
CA LEU A 5 -9.75 -8.36 1.37
C LEU A 5 -9.33 -8.74 2.81
N LEU A 6 -10.30 -9.15 3.62
CA LEU A 6 -10.12 -9.58 5.01
C LEU A 6 -10.17 -11.10 5.10
N ASN A 7 -9.79 -11.64 6.27
CA ASN A 7 -9.71 -13.09 6.51
C ASN A 7 -11.07 -13.80 6.69
N ASN A 8 -12.17 -13.10 6.47
CA ASN A 8 -13.53 -13.60 6.65
C ASN A 8 -14.40 -13.39 5.39
N ASP A 9 -13.78 -13.43 4.20
CA ASP A 9 -14.44 -13.27 2.89
C ASP A 9 -15.20 -11.94 2.74
N ARG A 10 -14.74 -10.92 3.44
CA ARG A 10 -15.25 -9.55 3.32
C ARG A 10 -14.20 -8.64 2.71
N VAL A 11 -14.67 -7.70 1.91
CA VAL A 11 -13.85 -6.63 1.34
C VAL A 11 -14.25 -5.33 2.00
N ILE A 12 -13.29 -4.66 2.64
CA ILE A 12 -13.50 -3.29 3.09
C ILE A 12 -13.05 -2.32 1.99
N MET A 13 -13.92 -1.36 1.66
CA MET A 13 -13.65 -0.33 0.67
C MET A 13 -13.86 1.03 1.33
N PHE A 14 -12.98 1.98 1.06
CA PHE A 14 -13.08 3.32 1.62
C PHE A 14 -12.39 4.37 0.76
N ASP A 15 -12.90 5.59 0.80
CA ASP A 15 -12.34 6.71 0.07
C ASP A 15 -12.35 8.01 0.90
N ARG A 16 -11.70 9.03 0.34
CA ARG A 16 -11.60 10.37 0.90
C ARG A 16 -12.98 10.95 1.24
N THR A 17 -13.04 11.70 2.33
CA THR A 17 -14.29 12.23 2.91
C THR A 17 -14.61 13.68 2.51
N ASP A 18 -13.85 14.24 1.56
CA ASP A 18 -13.91 15.66 1.18
C ASP A 18 -14.24 15.90 -0.30
N PHE A 19 -14.48 14.85 -1.10
CA PHE A 19 -14.77 14.98 -2.54
C PHE A 19 -16.26 15.19 -2.87
N GLY A 20 -17.15 15.04 -1.89
CA GLY A 20 -18.60 15.14 -2.07
C GLY A 20 -19.34 14.16 -1.18
N LYS A 21 -20.66 14.11 -1.30
CA LYS A 21 -21.48 13.08 -0.64
C LYS A 21 -21.49 11.80 -1.49
N SER A 22 -21.51 10.64 -0.85
CA SER A 22 -21.74 9.37 -1.55
C SER A 22 -23.24 9.11 -1.73
N ASN A 23 -23.59 8.08 -2.50
CA ASN A 23 -24.99 7.65 -2.67
C ASN A 23 -25.46 6.68 -1.57
N ILE A 24 -24.66 6.47 -0.52
CA ILE A 24 -24.93 5.52 0.56
C ILE A 24 -25.08 6.33 1.85
N SER A 25 -26.22 6.20 2.53
CA SER A 25 -26.44 6.88 3.81
C SER A 25 -25.86 6.08 4.97
N LEU A 26 -25.36 6.77 5.99
CA LEU A 26 -25.00 6.15 7.25
C LEU A 26 -26.26 5.76 8.04
N PRO A 27 -26.21 4.65 8.82
CA PRO A 27 -27.34 4.20 9.62
C PRO A 27 -27.53 5.08 10.88
N ASP A 28 -28.71 4.99 11.49
CA ASP A 28 -29.04 5.57 12.80
C ASP A 28 -28.82 7.09 12.92
N GLY A 29 -28.94 7.83 11.81
CA GLY A 29 -28.74 9.28 11.79
C GLY A 29 -27.30 9.72 12.07
N LYS A 30 -26.32 8.80 12.00
CA LYS A 30 -24.90 9.12 12.14
C LYS A 30 -24.46 10.07 11.02
N CYS A 31 -23.69 11.09 11.39
CA CYS A 31 -23.07 12.00 10.43
C CYS A 31 -21.65 12.34 10.84
N ARG A 32 -20.76 12.35 9.85
CA ARG A 32 -19.43 12.94 9.95
C ARG A 32 -19.54 14.45 10.10
N LYS A 33 -18.71 15.00 10.97
CA LYS A 33 -18.42 16.44 11.02
C LYS A 33 -16.97 16.63 10.61
N ASP A 34 -16.70 17.57 9.71
CA ASP A 34 -15.32 17.92 9.38
C ASP A 34 -14.61 18.60 10.58
N SER A 35 -13.30 18.81 10.47
CA SER A 35 -12.50 19.44 11.55
C SER A 35 -12.95 20.87 11.89
N THR A 36 -13.70 21.52 11.00
CA THR A 36 -14.27 22.85 11.25
C THR A 36 -15.62 22.81 11.95
N GLY A 37 -16.27 21.63 11.99
CA GLY A 37 -17.63 21.44 12.50
C GLY A 37 -18.73 22.01 11.60
N ASN A 38 -18.37 22.74 10.53
CA ASN A 38 -19.32 23.45 9.67
C ASN A 38 -19.88 22.56 8.57
N LYS A 39 -19.18 21.48 8.20
CA LYS A 39 -19.63 20.55 7.17
C LYS A 39 -20.10 19.24 7.82
N VAL A 40 -21.41 19.01 7.74
CA VAL A 40 -22.05 17.77 8.16
C VAL A 40 -22.28 16.89 6.94
N ASP A 41 -21.79 15.65 7.00
CA ASP A 41 -21.96 14.64 5.97
C ASP A 41 -22.51 13.35 6.57
N CYS A 42 -23.73 12.99 6.21
CA CYS A 42 -24.42 11.80 6.70
C CYS A 42 -24.31 10.61 5.72
N THR A 43 -23.38 10.69 4.77
CA THR A 43 -23.14 9.65 3.77
C THR A 43 -21.89 8.84 4.10
N ALA A 44 -21.90 7.57 3.69
CA ALA A 44 -20.85 6.62 3.98
C ALA A 44 -19.70 6.78 3.00
N HIS A 45 -18.48 6.93 3.54
CA HIS A 45 -17.22 6.94 2.79
C HIS A 45 -16.41 5.66 2.98
N SER A 46 -16.99 4.70 3.70
CA SER A 46 -16.47 3.36 3.88
C SER A 46 -17.63 2.38 3.87
N VAL A 47 -17.39 1.21 3.30
CA VAL A 47 -18.32 0.08 3.32
C VAL A 47 -17.55 -1.21 3.56
N VAL A 48 -18.20 -2.16 4.22
CA VAL A 48 -17.76 -3.56 4.21
C VAL A 48 -18.70 -4.35 3.31
N TYR A 49 -18.14 -4.99 2.29
CA TYR A 49 -18.84 -5.85 1.34
C TYR A 49 -18.62 -7.31 1.72
N ASP A 50 -19.70 -8.07 1.79
CA ASP A 50 -19.71 -9.50 2.04
C ASP A 50 -19.87 -10.24 0.71
N ILE A 51 -18.85 -11.03 0.35
CA ILE A 51 -18.75 -11.67 -0.96
C ILE A 51 -19.83 -12.76 -1.09
N LEU A 52 -20.08 -13.52 -0.03
CA LEU A 52 -20.96 -14.70 -0.08
C LEU A 52 -22.42 -14.31 -0.20
N SER A 53 -22.86 -13.29 0.55
CA SER A 53 -24.23 -12.80 0.49
C SER A 53 -24.44 -11.73 -0.59
N ASN A 54 -23.36 -11.22 -1.20
CA ASN A 54 -23.40 -10.10 -2.14
C ASN A 54 -24.11 -8.86 -1.55
N THR A 55 -23.84 -8.57 -0.28
CA THR A 55 -24.41 -7.42 0.43
C THR A 55 -23.32 -6.52 0.97
N PHE A 56 -23.62 -5.24 1.19
CA PHE A 56 -22.68 -4.33 1.85
C PHE A 56 -23.31 -3.66 3.06
N ARG A 57 -22.48 -3.25 4.00
CA ARG A 57 -22.85 -2.44 5.16
C ARG A 57 -22.05 -1.13 5.17
N PRO A 58 -22.72 0.02 5.32
CA PRO A 58 -22.04 1.30 5.50
C PRO A 58 -21.23 1.33 6.81
N LEU A 59 -20.06 1.94 6.75
CA LEU A 59 -19.16 2.18 7.88
C LEU A 59 -18.90 3.68 7.99
N MET A 60 -18.80 4.15 9.23
CA MET A 60 -18.48 5.54 9.53
C MET A 60 -16.97 5.69 9.67
N VAL A 61 -16.36 6.44 8.74
CA VAL A 61 -14.98 6.91 8.87
C VAL A 61 -14.98 8.41 9.11
N GLN A 62 -14.47 8.81 10.27
CA GLN A 62 -14.50 10.18 10.77
C GLN A 62 -13.39 11.03 10.16
N SER A 63 -12.15 10.53 10.12
CA SER A 63 -11.01 11.30 9.60
C SER A 63 -10.67 10.97 8.15
N ASN A 64 -10.20 11.95 7.38
CA ASN A 64 -9.92 11.77 5.96
C ASN A 64 -8.75 10.80 5.68
N VAL A 65 -9.07 9.68 5.03
CA VAL A 65 -8.17 8.56 4.66
C VAL A 65 -7.38 8.79 3.38
N TRP A 66 -7.53 9.93 2.71
CA TRP A 66 -6.84 10.18 1.44
C TRP A 66 -5.32 10.05 1.59
N CYS A 67 -4.66 9.38 0.64
CA CYS A 67 -3.20 9.13 0.64
C CYS A 67 -2.66 8.48 1.92
N SER A 68 -3.49 7.70 2.59
CA SER A 68 -3.09 6.89 3.73
C SER A 68 -2.50 5.55 3.32
N SER A 69 -2.08 4.75 4.29
CA SER A 69 -1.62 3.37 4.07
C SER A 69 -2.21 2.43 5.12
N GLY A 70 -2.16 1.12 4.88
CA GLY A 70 -2.61 0.14 5.88
C GLY A 70 -2.08 -1.26 5.63
N ALA A 71 -2.27 -2.14 6.60
CA ALA A 71 -1.97 -3.58 6.52
C ALA A 71 -2.95 -4.40 7.37
N VAL A 72 -3.23 -5.64 6.94
CA VAL A 72 -4.09 -6.58 7.67
C VAL A 72 -3.26 -7.42 8.61
N MET A 73 -3.48 -7.25 9.91
CA MET A 73 -2.77 -7.94 10.97
C MET A 73 -3.10 -9.44 10.99
N PRO A 74 -2.25 -10.29 11.60
CA PRO A 74 -2.50 -11.74 11.66
C PRO A 74 -3.80 -12.14 12.38
N ASP A 75 -4.37 -11.27 13.20
CA ASP A 75 -5.66 -11.48 13.86
C ASP A 75 -6.87 -11.09 12.99
N GLY A 76 -6.63 -10.64 11.75
CA GLY A 76 -7.65 -10.19 10.80
C GLY A 76 -8.01 -8.71 10.89
N SER A 77 -7.45 -7.97 11.85
CA SER A 77 -7.72 -6.54 12.00
C SER A 77 -6.98 -5.73 10.93
N LEU A 78 -7.67 -4.85 10.22
CA LEU A 78 -7.04 -3.86 9.34
C LEU A 78 -6.55 -2.68 10.18
N ILE A 79 -5.24 -2.41 10.13
CA ILE A 79 -4.64 -1.20 10.69
C ILE A 79 -4.32 -0.25 9.55
N GLN A 80 -4.95 0.92 9.57
CA GLN A 80 -4.77 1.99 8.61
C GLN A 80 -4.13 3.19 9.33
N THR A 81 -3.23 3.89 8.65
CA THR A 81 -2.40 4.94 9.25
C THR A 81 -2.23 6.13 8.31
N GLY A 82 -2.16 7.34 8.90
CA GLY A 82 -1.97 8.58 8.17
C GLY A 82 -3.22 9.00 7.38
N GLY A 83 -3.08 10.00 6.53
CA GLY A 83 -4.21 10.57 5.80
C GLY A 83 -4.14 12.09 5.71
N TYR A 84 -5.25 12.73 5.32
CA TYR A 84 -5.26 14.15 4.98
C TYR A 84 -5.78 14.98 6.13
N LYS A 85 -5.14 16.12 6.41
CA LYS A 85 -5.57 17.06 7.45
C LYS A 85 -5.77 16.33 8.78
N GLU A 86 -7.01 16.19 9.26
CA GLU A 86 -7.34 15.49 10.50
C GLU A 86 -6.95 14.00 10.51
N GLY A 87 -6.60 13.46 9.34
CA GLY A 87 -6.11 12.10 9.10
C GLY A 87 -4.60 11.91 9.28
N ASP A 88 -3.78 12.95 9.22
CA ASP A 88 -2.32 12.83 9.01
C ASP A 88 -1.56 12.11 10.13
N ARG A 89 -2.10 12.12 11.35
CA ARG A 89 -1.57 11.42 12.54
C ARG A 89 -2.54 10.39 13.11
N ARG A 90 -3.53 9.96 12.33
CA ARG A 90 -4.54 8.98 12.76
C ARG A 90 -4.04 7.55 12.61
N ILE A 91 -4.46 6.72 13.55
CA ILE A 91 -4.51 5.26 13.40
C ILE A 91 -5.99 4.87 13.37
N ARG A 92 -6.41 4.13 12.34
CA ARG A 92 -7.77 3.60 12.22
C ARG A 92 -7.70 2.09 12.24
N ILE A 93 -8.49 1.47 13.10
CA ILE A 93 -8.51 0.03 13.31
C ILE A 93 -9.89 -0.47 12.91
N PHE A 94 -9.95 -1.39 11.95
CA PHE A 94 -11.17 -2.09 11.62
C PHE A 94 -11.00 -3.57 11.89
N LYS A 95 -11.81 -4.09 12.82
CA LYS A 95 -11.89 -5.51 13.11
C LYS A 95 -13.21 -6.04 12.55
N PRO A 96 -13.21 -6.97 11.59
CA PRO A 96 -14.44 -7.45 10.98
C PRO A 96 -15.34 -8.20 11.98
N CYS A 97 -16.62 -7.83 12.01
CA CYS A 97 -17.69 -8.45 12.79
C CYS A 97 -19.08 -7.96 12.26
N SER A 98 -20.18 -8.35 12.90
CA SER A 98 -21.56 -8.00 12.50
C SER A 98 -21.84 -6.50 12.51
N ASP A 99 -21.49 -5.82 13.60
CA ASP A 99 -22.01 -4.49 14.00
C ASP A 99 -20.91 -3.50 14.41
N CYS A 100 -19.64 -3.89 14.29
CA CYS A 100 -18.49 -3.03 14.52
C CYS A 100 -18.33 -1.97 13.43
N ASP A 101 -17.64 -0.91 13.83
CA ASP A 101 -17.26 0.22 13.00
C ASP A 101 -15.76 0.49 13.18
N TRP A 102 -15.25 1.50 12.48
CA TRP A 102 -13.88 1.96 12.67
C TRP A 102 -13.63 2.45 14.11
N VAL A 103 -12.49 2.05 14.67
CA VAL A 103 -11.94 2.65 15.89
C VAL A 103 -10.81 3.58 15.49
N GLU A 104 -10.98 4.88 15.74
CA GLU A 104 -10.00 5.89 15.34
C GLU A 104 -9.27 6.49 16.53
N VAL A 105 -7.95 6.36 16.54
CA VAL A 105 -7.06 6.93 17.55
C VAL A 105 -6.49 8.24 17.03
N GLU A 106 -6.85 9.33 17.70
CA GLU A 106 -6.29 10.65 17.44
C GLU A 106 -4.85 10.73 17.94
N ASN A 107 -3.97 11.39 17.17
CA ASN A 107 -2.54 11.50 17.48
C ASN A 107 -1.85 10.15 17.73
N GLY A 108 -2.39 9.05 17.17
CA GLY A 108 -1.81 7.72 17.31
C GLY A 108 -0.42 7.59 16.67
N LEU A 109 -0.10 8.45 15.69
CA LEU A 109 1.23 8.54 15.11
C LEU A 109 2.05 9.68 15.74
N ALA A 110 3.32 9.40 16.04
CA ALA A 110 4.26 10.39 16.56
C ALA A 110 4.54 11.53 15.56
N VAL A 111 4.47 11.23 14.25
CA VAL A 111 4.69 12.18 13.16
C VAL A 111 3.60 12.01 12.10
N THR A 112 3.39 13.04 11.29
CA THR A 112 2.46 13.01 10.15
C THR A 112 2.92 11.98 9.12
N ARG A 113 1.98 11.30 8.46
CA ARG A 113 2.26 10.30 7.41
C ARG A 113 1.32 10.50 6.21
N TRP A 114 1.92 10.55 5.02
CA TRP A 114 1.23 10.79 3.74
C TRP A 114 1.93 10.01 2.62
N TYR A 115 1.20 9.22 1.83
CA TYR A 115 1.79 8.32 0.82
C TYR A 115 2.84 7.34 1.38
N ALA A 116 2.64 6.91 2.62
CA ALA A 116 3.48 5.93 3.29
C ALA A 116 3.17 4.49 2.82
N THR A 117 3.94 3.52 3.30
CA THR A 117 3.70 2.10 3.08
C THR A 117 3.84 1.35 4.40
N ASN A 118 2.88 0.46 4.71
CA ASN A 118 2.86 -0.30 5.94
C ASN A 118 3.27 -1.76 5.68
N HIS A 119 4.11 -2.30 6.56
CA HIS A 119 4.51 -3.70 6.53
C HIS A 119 4.44 -4.32 7.93
N ILE A 120 3.94 -5.55 8.00
CA ILE A 120 3.85 -6.30 9.24
C ILE A 120 5.15 -7.06 9.44
N LEU A 121 5.83 -6.80 10.54
CA LEU A 121 7.06 -7.51 10.86
C LEU A 121 6.79 -8.95 11.30
N PRO A 122 7.57 -9.93 10.79
CA PRO A 122 7.66 -11.26 11.38
C PRO A 122 8.04 -11.17 12.87
N LYS A 123 7.43 -12.00 13.71
CA LYS A 123 7.49 -11.89 15.17
C LYS A 123 8.93 -11.89 15.73
N ALA A 124 9.19 -10.96 16.64
CA ALA A 124 10.16 -11.13 17.75
C ALA A 124 9.50 -11.08 19.15
N CYS A 125 8.22 -10.73 19.29
CA CYS A 125 7.54 -10.74 20.59
C CYS A 125 6.10 -11.23 20.48
N ARG A 126 5.76 -12.19 21.36
CA ARG A 126 4.52 -12.98 21.38
C ARG A 126 3.25 -12.17 21.72
N PHE A 127 3.39 -10.89 22.10
CA PHE A 127 2.28 -10.09 22.64
C PHE A 127 1.75 -8.99 21.72
N TRP A 128 2.53 -8.46 20.77
CA TRP A 128 2.04 -7.45 19.81
C TRP A 128 2.81 -7.53 18.47
N PRO A 129 2.15 -7.85 17.34
CA PRO A 129 2.76 -7.68 16.02
C PRO A 129 3.14 -6.22 15.78
N ARG A 130 4.37 -5.98 15.28
CA ARG A 130 4.89 -4.63 15.01
C ARG A 130 4.60 -4.23 13.56
N LEU A 131 4.00 -3.05 13.40
CA LEU A 131 3.80 -2.41 12.10
C LEU A 131 4.97 -1.46 11.84
N VAL A 132 5.64 -1.60 10.70
CA VAL A 132 6.61 -0.61 10.23
C VAL A 132 5.96 0.27 9.18
N ILE A 133 6.13 1.57 9.35
CA ILE A 133 5.67 2.59 8.41
C ILE A 133 6.91 3.13 7.69
N VAL A 134 7.02 2.83 6.40
CA VAL A 134 8.11 3.32 5.54
C VAL A 134 7.60 4.49 4.73
N GLU A 135 8.36 5.59 4.78
CA GLU A 135 8.09 6.81 4.02
C GLU A 135 9.43 7.40 3.58
N SER A 136 9.47 7.96 2.37
CA SER A 136 10.63 8.72 1.90
C SER A 136 10.25 10.18 1.73
N LYS A 137 11.14 11.06 2.20
CA LYS A 137 10.99 12.52 2.07
C LYS A 137 11.09 13.01 0.62
N THR A 138 11.65 12.19 -0.27
CA THR A 138 11.93 12.57 -1.67
C THR A 138 11.16 11.75 -2.69
N ILE A 139 10.72 10.54 -2.35
CA ILE A 139 10.01 9.62 -3.24
C ILE A 139 8.78 9.11 -2.50
N SER A 140 7.59 9.40 -3.02
CA SER A 140 6.36 8.85 -2.45
C SER A 140 6.23 7.36 -2.82
N THR A 141 5.67 6.57 -1.90
CA THR A 141 5.33 5.14 -2.10
C THR A 141 6.49 4.28 -2.66
N PRO A 142 7.59 4.07 -1.91
CA PRO A 142 8.57 3.06 -2.28
C PRO A 142 7.94 1.66 -2.25
N PHE A 143 8.36 0.76 -3.13
CA PHE A 143 7.98 -0.64 -3.01
C PHE A 143 8.85 -1.29 -1.95
N VAL A 144 8.22 -1.79 -0.90
CA VAL A 144 8.88 -2.45 0.21
C VAL A 144 8.40 -3.88 0.25
N PHE A 145 9.31 -4.83 0.48
CA PHE A 145 8.96 -6.22 0.75
C PHE A 145 9.86 -6.73 1.88
N ILE A 146 9.28 -7.53 2.78
CA ILE A 146 10.04 -8.23 3.83
C ILE A 146 10.45 -9.59 3.26
N ILE A 147 11.74 -9.90 3.34
CA ILE A 147 12.27 -11.22 2.95
C ILE A 147 12.44 -12.13 4.16
N GLY A 148 12.63 -13.43 3.90
CA GLY A 148 12.67 -14.48 4.93
C GLY A 148 13.73 -14.30 6.02
N ASP A 149 14.82 -13.57 5.73
CA ASP A 149 15.86 -13.21 6.71
C ASP A 149 15.49 -12.02 7.62
N GLY A 150 14.31 -11.42 7.42
CA GLY A 150 13.80 -10.27 8.16
C GLY A 150 14.26 -8.91 7.61
N ASN A 151 15.12 -8.87 6.60
CA ASN A 151 15.54 -7.63 5.96
C ASN A 151 14.46 -7.07 5.03
N PHE A 152 14.55 -5.78 4.72
CA PHE A 152 13.66 -5.12 3.78
C PHE A 152 14.32 -4.96 2.42
N PHE A 153 13.68 -5.49 1.39
CA PHE A 153 13.91 -5.03 0.04
C PHE A 153 13.15 -3.72 -0.16
N ILE A 154 13.87 -2.65 -0.51
CA ILE A 154 13.29 -1.33 -0.75
C ILE A 154 13.66 -0.92 -2.18
N PHE A 155 12.66 -0.79 -3.04
CA PHE A 155 12.79 -0.23 -4.37
C PHE A 155 12.20 1.18 -4.39
N ALA A 156 12.97 2.14 -4.90
CA ALA A 156 12.56 3.52 -5.01
C ALA A 156 13.11 4.12 -6.32
N ASN A 157 12.23 4.81 -7.07
CA ASN A 157 12.55 5.39 -8.36
C ASN A 157 12.99 4.30 -9.37
N ASN A 158 14.29 4.07 -9.54
CA ASN A 158 14.86 3.06 -10.44
C ASN A 158 15.98 2.24 -9.77
N ARG A 159 16.06 2.29 -8.43
CA ARG A 159 17.10 1.70 -7.60
C ARG A 159 16.48 0.83 -6.53
N ALA A 160 17.24 -0.17 -6.08
CA ALA A 160 16.85 -0.97 -4.94
C ALA A 160 18.00 -1.20 -3.96
N ILE A 161 17.65 -1.37 -2.70
CA ILE A 161 18.56 -1.73 -1.61
C ILE A 161 17.97 -2.86 -0.76
N LEU A 162 18.83 -3.58 -0.07
CA LEU A 162 18.49 -4.43 1.06
C LEU A 162 18.87 -3.73 2.35
N PHE A 163 17.89 -3.55 3.24
CA PHE A 163 18.03 -2.78 4.45
C PHE A 163 17.75 -3.64 5.68
N ASP A 164 18.72 -3.68 6.59
CA ASP A 164 18.58 -4.23 7.93
C ASP A 164 18.00 -3.15 8.83
N TYR A 165 16.72 -3.30 9.15
CA TYR A 165 16.00 -2.34 9.99
C TYR A 165 16.40 -2.41 11.47
N SER A 166 16.94 -3.55 11.94
CA SER A 166 17.33 -3.74 13.33
C SER A 166 18.61 -2.97 13.63
N ASN A 167 19.55 -2.98 12.69
CA ASN A 167 20.84 -2.28 12.80
C ASN A 167 20.88 -0.96 12.03
N SER A 168 19.78 -0.56 11.39
CA SER A 168 19.67 0.65 10.56
C SER A 168 20.76 0.74 9.48
N LYS A 169 21.03 -0.37 8.78
CA LYS A 169 22.15 -0.48 7.83
C LYS A 169 21.71 -0.98 6.47
N VAL A 170 22.28 -0.40 5.42
CA VAL A 170 22.19 -0.95 4.06
C VAL A 170 23.12 -2.17 3.97
N VAL A 171 22.52 -3.35 3.76
CA VAL A 171 23.22 -4.64 3.65
C VAL A 171 23.73 -4.86 2.22
N LYS A 172 22.90 -4.53 1.23
CA LYS A 172 23.19 -4.75 -0.18
C LYS A 172 22.60 -3.61 -1.02
N THR A 173 23.29 -3.20 -2.07
CA THR A 173 22.74 -2.32 -3.11
C THR A 173 22.60 -3.13 -4.39
N TYR A 174 21.41 -3.10 -4.99
CA TYR A 174 21.13 -3.82 -6.23
C TYR A 174 21.50 -2.97 -7.45
N PRO A 175 21.77 -3.59 -8.62
CA PRO A 175 21.92 -2.83 -9.85
C PRO A 175 20.67 -1.99 -10.14
N MET A 176 20.84 -0.89 -10.87
CA MET A 176 19.69 -0.10 -11.34
C MET A 176 18.89 -0.92 -12.34
N ILE A 177 17.56 -0.80 -12.30
CA ILE A 177 16.73 -1.40 -13.34
C ILE A 177 17.08 -0.76 -14.70
N PRO A 178 17.32 -1.56 -15.75
CA PRO A 178 17.60 -1.03 -17.09
C PRO A 178 16.53 -0.04 -17.60
N GLY A 179 16.95 0.89 -18.45
CA GLY A 179 16.13 1.99 -18.97
C GLY A 179 16.21 3.27 -18.14
N GLY A 180 16.42 3.17 -16.83
CA GLY A 180 16.64 4.32 -15.97
C GLY A 180 15.39 5.15 -15.64
N ASP A 181 14.21 4.71 -16.09
CA ASP A 181 12.94 5.38 -15.80
C ASP A 181 12.42 5.07 -14.38
N PRO A 182 11.78 6.07 -13.73
CA PRO A 182 11.14 5.90 -12.43
C PRO A 182 9.95 4.94 -12.48
N ARG A 183 9.82 4.07 -11.48
CA ARG A 183 8.69 3.15 -11.29
C ARG A 183 7.82 3.45 -10.06
N CYS A 184 8.25 4.34 -9.18
CA CYS A 184 7.47 4.79 -8.02
C CYS A 184 6.76 6.10 -8.32
N TYR A 185 5.79 6.48 -7.47
CA TYR A 185 5.05 7.73 -7.61
C TYR A 185 5.99 8.93 -7.80
N PRO A 186 5.67 9.86 -8.72
CA PRO A 186 4.44 9.97 -9.52
C PRO A 186 4.39 9.11 -10.80
N SER A 187 5.46 8.37 -11.09
CA SER A 187 5.55 7.45 -12.23
C SER A 187 5.11 6.03 -11.85
N THR A 188 4.00 5.93 -11.12
CA THR A 188 3.56 4.72 -10.43
C THR A 188 3.42 3.53 -11.38
N GLY A 189 4.39 2.63 -11.33
CA GLY A 189 4.28 1.24 -11.75
C GLY A 189 3.77 0.39 -10.59
N SER A 190 3.92 -0.92 -10.72
CA SER A 190 3.48 -1.90 -9.74
C SER A 190 4.64 -2.84 -9.43
N ALA A 191 4.66 -3.40 -8.23
CA ALA A 191 5.63 -4.41 -7.87
C ALA A 191 4.99 -5.52 -7.07
N VAL A 192 5.57 -6.72 -7.18
CA VAL A 192 5.14 -7.89 -6.43
C VAL A 192 6.36 -8.74 -6.05
N LEU A 193 6.35 -9.26 -4.83
CA LEU A 193 7.23 -10.35 -4.43
C LEU A 193 6.61 -11.65 -4.94
N LEU A 194 7.27 -12.32 -5.89
CA LEU A 194 6.78 -13.58 -6.45
C LEU A 194 6.73 -14.68 -5.38
N PRO A 195 5.88 -15.72 -5.57
CA PRO A 195 5.72 -16.78 -4.58
C PRO A 195 7.06 -17.40 -4.18
N LEU A 196 7.32 -17.44 -2.87
CA LEU A 196 8.48 -18.12 -2.32
C LEU A 196 8.32 -19.63 -2.58
N LYS A 197 9.17 -20.17 -3.45
CA LYS A 197 9.20 -21.60 -3.73
C LYS A 197 9.97 -22.27 -2.60
N ASN A 198 9.32 -23.24 -1.96
CA ASN A 198 9.94 -24.18 -1.02
C ASN A 198 10.17 -23.64 0.42
N LEU A 199 9.09 -23.28 1.12
CA LEU A 199 9.06 -22.83 2.54
C LEU A 199 9.76 -23.76 3.57
N GLN A 200 10.23 -24.94 3.15
CA GLN A 200 10.94 -25.93 3.98
C GLN A 200 12.45 -26.00 3.68
N ALA A 201 12.92 -25.42 2.58
CA ALA A 201 14.34 -25.43 2.20
C ALA A 201 15.05 -24.19 2.74
N SER A 202 16.30 -24.35 3.19
CA SER A 202 17.13 -23.31 3.82
C SER A 202 17.57 -22.17 2.88
N SER A 203 17.14 -22.18 1.62
CA SER A 203 17.40 -21.10 0.65
C SER A 203 16.11 -20.74 -0.07
N ASP A 204 15.30 -19.90 0.56
CA ASP A 204 14.14 -19.30 -0.09
C ASP A 204 14.63 -18.42 -1.26
N GLU A 205 14.39 -18.87 -2.50
CA GLU A 205 14.56 -18.01 -3.67
C GLU A 205 13.48 -16.94 -3.63
N ALA A 206 13.88 -15.70 -3.33
CA ALA A 206 12.98 -14.55 -3.36
C ALA A 206 13.19 -13.78 -4.66
N GLU A 207 12.10 -13.59 -5.40
CA GLU A 207 12.09 -12.87 -6.67
C GLU A 207 11.12 -11.69 -6.60
N VAL A 208 11.56 -10.52 -7.07
CA VAL A 208 10.71 -9.34 -7.17
C VAL A 208 10.50 -9.00 -8.63
N LEU A 209 9.26 -8.72 -8.98
CA LEU A 209 8.85 -8.24 -10.30
C LEU A 209 8.35 -6.80 -10.17
N VAL A 210 8.87 -5.89 -11.01
CA VAL A 210 8.49 -4.48 -11.06
C VAL A 210 8.08 -4.13 -12.49
N CYS A 211 6.86 -3.63 -12.69
CA CYS A 211 6.26 -3.45 -14.01
C CYS A 211 5.67 -2.04 -14.20
N GLY A 212 5.74 -1.53 -15.43
CA GLY A 212 5.05 -0.31 -15.83
C GLY A 212 5.62 0.95 -15.20
N GLY A 213 4.82 2.01 -15.11
CA GLY A 213 5.26 3.33 -14.68
C GLY A 213 5.42 4.29 -15.87
N ALA A 214 5.94 5.48 -15.63
CA ALA A 214 5.97 6.55 -16.63
C ALA A 214 7.40 7.00 -16.93
N LEU A 215 7.64 7.36 -18.19
CA LEU A 215 8.92 7.91 -18.64
C LEU A 215 9.36 9.08 -17.75
N LYS A 216 10.66 9.22 -17.55
CA LYS A 216 11.21 10.34 -16.78
C LYS A 216 10.78 11.68 -17.41
N GLY A 217 10.25 12.57 -16.58
CA GLY A 217 9.76 13.88 -17.03
C GLY A 217 8.30 13.90 -17.52
N SER A 218 7.60 12.76 -17.51
CA SER A 218 6.18 12.68 -17.89
C SER A 218 5.30 13.70 -17.17
N VAL A 219 5.53 13.92 -15.86
CA VAL A 219 4.78 14.92 -15.08
C VAL A 219 5.00 16.35 -15.60
N ALA A 220 6.22 16.68 -16.02
CA ALA A 220 6.53 18.00 -16.57
C ALA A 220 5.88 18.21 -17.96
N GLN A 221 5.81 17.14 -18.76
CA GLN A 221 5.12 17.15 -20.06
C GLN A 221 3.60 17.25 -19.90
N ALA A 222 3.02 16.51 -18.95
CA ALA A 222 1.58 16.55 -18.67
C ALA A 222 1.11 17.95 -18.25
N LYS A 223 1.93 18.69 -17.48
CA LYS A 223 1.66 20.11 -17.14
C LYS A 223 1.63 21.04 -18.36
N LYS A 224 2.23 20.63 -19.48
CA LYS A 224 2.19 21.33 -20.77
C LYS A 224 1.12 20.78 -21.72
N GLY A 225 0.27 19.86 -21.25
CA GLY A 225 -0.74 19.19 -22.08
C GLY A 225 -0.17 18.08 -22.99
N ILE A 226 1.09 17.69 -22.80
CA ILE A 226 1.74 16.63 -23.58
C ILE A 226 1.70 15.34 -22.78
N PHE A 227 0.93 14.37 -23.24
CA PHE A 227 0.80 13.05 -22.60
C PHE A 227 1.66 12.03 -23.33
N VAL A 228 2.68 11.52 -22.65
CA VAL A 228 3.60 10.52 -23.19
C VAL A 228 3.13 9.11 -22.84
N SER A 229 3.50 8.14 -23.67
CA SER A 229 3.18 6.73 -23.40
C SER A 229 3.78 6.27 -22.07
N ALA A 230 3.05 5.39 -21.40
CA ALA A 230 3.54 4.65 -20.25
C ALA A 230 4.66 3.67 -20.65
N LEU A 231 5.34 3.13 -19.66
CA LEU A 231 6.28 2.03 -19.83
C LEU A 231 5.52 0.71 -19.99
N ASP A 232 5.95 -0.09 -20.95
CA ASP A 232 5.54 -1.48 -21.15
C ASP A 232 6.56 -2.49 -20.61
N THR A 233 7.63 -2.02 -19.98
CA THR A 233 8.69 -2.90 -19.48
C THR A 233 8.45 -3.37 -18.05
N CYS A 234 8.83 -4.63 -17.79
CA CYS A 234 8.92 -5.26 -16.49
C CYS A 234 10.37 -5.67 -16.22
N GLY A 235 10.83 -5.50 -14.98
CA GLY A 235 12.10 -6.03 -14.49
C GLY A 235 11.85 -7.06 -13.41
N ARG A 236 12.47 -8.23 -13.56
CA ARG A 236 12.48 -9.32 -12.58
C ARG A 236 13.87 -9.45 -11.98
N ILE A 237 13.99 -9.63 -10.67
CA ILE A 237 15.28 -9.81 -9.99
C ILE A 237 15.18 -10.85 -8.88
N LYS A 238 16.12 -11.79 -8.88
CA LYS A 238 16.37 -12.71 -7.75
C LYS A 238 17.14 -11.96 -6.68
N ILE A 239 16.48 -11.58 -5.59
CA ILE A 239 17.09 -10.69 -4.57
C ILE A 239 18.00 -11.45 -3.60
N THR A 240 17.79 -12.76 -3.46
CA THR A 240 18.64 -13.65 -2.66
C THR A 240 19.87 -14.17 -3.42
N ASP A 241 19.98 -13.90 -4.73
CA ASP A 241 21.16 -14.26 -5.52
C ASP A 241 22.43 -13.53 -4.99
N PRO A 242 23.59 -14.20 -4.90
CA PRO A 242 24.87 -13.56 -4.59
C PRO A 242 25.24 -12.44 -5.57
N ASN A 243 24.86 -12.57 -6.85
CA ASN A 243 25.07 -11.58 -7.91
C ASN A 243 23.74 -11.25 -8.62
N PRO A 244 22.84 -10.49 -7.96
CA PRO A 244 21.48 -10.28 -8.44
C PRO A 244 21.45 -9.41 -9.70
N GLN A 245 20.78 -9.87 -10.76
CA GLN A 245 20.65 -9.17 -12.04
C GLN A 245 19.18 -8.99 -12.43
N TRP A 246 18.89 -7.89 -13.11
CA TRP A 246 17.56 -7.64 -13.68
C TRP A 246 17.38 -8.40 -14.99
N VAL A 247 16.35 -9.20 -15.07
CA VAL A 247 15.83 -9.78 -16.31
C VAL A 247 14.67 -8.91 -16.78
N MET A 248 14.78 -8.36 -17.99
CA MET A 248 13.77 -7.45 -18.55
C MET A 248 12.81 -8.19 -19.47
N GLU A 249 11.53 -7.85 -19.35
CA GLU A 249 10.43 -8.39 -20.15
C GLU A 249 9.57 -7.23 -20.67
N THR A 250 8.90 -7.45 -21.81
CA THR A 250 7.98 -6.48 -22.40
C THR A 250 6.55 -6.98 -22.23
N MET A 251 5.71 -6.18 -21.58
CA MET A 251 4.29 -6.40 -21.46
C MET A 251 3.59 -6.18 -22.80
N PRO A 252 2.46 -6.86 -23.07
CA PRO A 252 1.66 -6.61 -24.26
C PRO A 252 1.08 -5.19 -24.34
N GLN A 253 0.99 -4.49 -23.20
CA GLN A 253 0.44 -3.14 -23.14
C GLN A 253 1.12 -2.31 -22.04
N ALA A 254 1.50 -1.09 -22.40
CA ALA A 254 2.02 -0.09 -21.49
C ALA A 254 0.97 0.35 -20.46
N ARG A 255 1.36 0.50 -19.18
CA ARG A 255 0.43 0.87 -18.11
C ARG A 255 1.10 1.65 -16.97
N VAL A 256 0.32 2.54 -16.36
CA VAL A 256 0.63 3.24 -15.09
C VAL A 256 -0.52 3.04 -14.13
N ILE A 257 -0.26 3.15 -12.82
CA ILE A 257 -1.29 3.02 -11.77
C ILE A 257 -2.00 1.66 -11.88
N GLY A 258 -1.22 0.62 -12.19
CA GLY A 258 -1.71 -0.76 -12.13
C GLY A 258 -1.61 -1.31 -10.71
N ASP A 259 -2.41 -2.34 -10.45
CA ASP A 259 -2.24 -3.20 -9.28
C ASP A 259 -1.85 -4.60 -9.74
N MET A 260 -0.96 -5.26 -8.99
CA MET A 260 -0.54 -6.63 -9.25
C MET A 260 -1.00 -7.51 -8.09
N ILE A 261 -1.74 -8.57 -8.42
CA ILE A 261 -2.27 -9.54 -7.46
C ILE A 261 -1.76 -10.92 -7.87
N LEU A 262 -1.16 -11.63 -6.93
CA LEU A 262 -0.79 -13.03 -7.14
C LEU A 262 -2.04 -13.90 -7.10
N LEU A 263 -2.13 -14.84 -8.05
CA LEU A 263 -3.15 -15.86 -8.06
C LEU A 263 -2.65 -17.12 -7.32
N PRO A 264 -3.55 -18.00 -6.85
CA PRO A 264 -3.16 -19.21 -6.11
C PRO A 264 -2.24 -20.16 -6.88
N ASN A 265 -2.25 -20.11 -8.21
CA ASN A 265 -1.39 -20.90 -9.08
C ASN A 265 0.02 -20.32 -9.26
N GLY A 266 0.32 -19.18 -8.64
CA GLY A 266 1.57 -18.44 -8.82
C GLY A 266 1.70 -17.82 -10.19
#